data_AF-A0A2N9MZJ5-F1
#
_entry.id   AF-A0A2N9MZJ5-F1
#
_cell.length_a   1.000
_cell.length_b   1.000
_cell.length_c   1.000
_cell.angle_alpha   90.00
_cell.angle_beta   90.00
_cell.angle_gamma   90.00
#
_symmetry.space_group_name_H-M   'P 1'
#
loop_
_entity.id
_entity.type
_entity.pdbx_description
1 polymer ?
#
loop_
_entity_poly.entity_id
_entity_poly.type
_entity_poly.pdbx_seq_one_letter_code
_entity_poly.pdbx_strand_id
1 'polypeptide(L)'
;MTLFEVADEIHRRLAGIFLRDANGRRPVDGGTTKFQEDPHWRDLILFYEYFHGDNGAGLGASHQTGWTGLVSVLIDIFHGFDAKNVLETQRERLQTRLVREQVGGQEIDEDEPALVK
;
A
#
# COMPACT_ATOMS: atom_id res chain seq x y z
N MET A 1 -10.74 7.52 17.84
CA MET A 1 -10.01 7.76 16.59
C MET A 1 -8.86 8.71 16.86
N THR A 2 -7.66 8.16 17.03
CA THR A 2 -6.37 8.86 17.00
C THR A 2 -5.98 9.16 15.55
N LEU A 3 -4.96 10.01 15.33
CA LEU A 3 -4.45 10.26 13.98
C LEU A 3 -3.88 8.99 13.33
N PHE A 4 -3.29 8.08 14.12
CA PHE A 4 -2.81 6.79 13.62
C PHE A 4 -3.99 5.92 13.15
N GLU A 5 -5.07 5.84 13.94
CA GLU A 5 -6.28 5.07 13.56
C GLU A 5 -6.94 5.63 12.29
N VAL A 6 -6.94 6.97 12.13
CA VAL A 6 -7.41 7.61 10.88
C VAL A 6 -6.52 7.23 9.70
N ALA A 7 -5.19 7.29 9.87
CA ALA A 7 -4.24 6.97 8.82
C ALA A 7 -4.32 5.49 8.40
N ASP A 8 -4.46 4.59 9.36
CA ASP A 8 -4.65 3.15 9.12
C ASP A 8 -5.97 2.86 8.39
N GLU A 9 -7.06 3.53 8.75
CA GLU A 9 -8.33 3.41 8.03
C GLU A 9 -8.22 3.89 6.57
N ILE A 10 -7.53 5.00 6.32
CA ILE A 10 -7.27 5.50 4.96
C ILE A 10 -6.41 4.49 4.19
N HIS A 11 -5.34 3.99 4.80
CA HIS A 11 -4.48 2.97 4.21
C HIS A 11 -5.27 1.72 3.81
N ARG A 12 -6.09 1.16 4.72
CA ARG A 12 -6.91 -0.03 4.45
C ARG A 12 -7.87 0.19 3.29
N ARG A 13 -8.46 1.39 3.15
CA ARG A 13 -9.31 1.73 2.00
C ARG A 13 -8.54 1.82 0.69
N LEU A 14 -7.36 2.45 0.70
CA LEU A 14 -6.51 2.56 -0.50
C LEU A 14 -5.99 1.19 -0.94
N ALA A 15 -5.50 0.36 -0.02
CA ALA A 15 -5.07 -1.01 -0.33
C ALA A 15 -6.24 -1.88 -0.81
N GLY A 16 -7.41 -1.71 -0.18
CA GLY A 16 -8.64 -2.43 -0.52
C GLY A 16 -9.10 -2.27 -1.97
N ILE A 17 -8.69 -1.20 -2.66
CA ILE A 17 -8.98 -1.00 -4.09
C ILE A 17 -8.42 -2.16 -4.95
N PHE A 18 -7.30 -2.76 -4.53
CA PHE A 18 -6.59 -3.81 -5.26
C PHE A 18 -6.89 -5.23 -4.74
N LEU A 19 -7.63 -5.33 -3.63
CA LEU A 19 -7.97 -6.61 -3.01
C LEU A 19 -9.35 -7.08 -3.46
N ARG A 20 -9.55 -8.40 -3.43
CA ARG A 20 -10.87 -8.97 -3.69
C ARG A 20 -11.76 -8.78 -2.46
N ASP A 21 -12.99 -8.35 -2.70
CA ASP A 21 -14.02 -8.29 -1.68
C ASP A 21 -14.64 -9.66 -1.38
N ALA A 22 -15.67 -9.69 -0.54
CA ALA A 22 -16.42 -10.92 -0.21
C ALA A 22 -17.11 -11.57 -1.44
N ASN A 23 -17.33 -10.81 -2.51
CA ASN A 23 -17.90 -11.31 -3.77
C ASN A 23 -16.81 -11.76 -4.76
N GLY A 24 -15.54 -11.70 -4.37
CA GLY A 24 -14.40 -12.04 -5.22
C GLY A 24 -14.04 -10.97 -6.24
N ARG A 25 -14.60 -9.76 -6.15
CA ARG A 25 -14.39 -8.66 -7.10
C ARG A 25 -13.39 -7.64 -6.56
N ARG A 26 -12.61 -7.02 -7.45
CA ARG A 26 -11.72 -5.91 -7.08
C ARG A 26 -12.31 -4.56 -7.49
N PRO A 27 -12.30 -3.55 -6.62
CA PRO A 27 -12.71 -2.19 -6.99
C PRO A 27 -11.95 -1.64 -8.20
N VAL A 28 -10.63 -1.86 -8.30
CA VAL A 28 -9.77 -1.33 -9.38
C VAL A 28 -10.26 -1.73 -10.79
N ASP A 29 -10.81 -2.92 -10.94
CA ASP A 29 -11.32 -3.44 -12.22
C ASP A 29 -12.73 -2.89 -12.56
N GLY A 30 -13.39 -2.24 -11.59
CA GLY A 30 -14.70 -1.63 -11.72
C GLY A 30 -15.75 -2.57 -12.32
N GLY A 31 -16.45 -2.09 -13.34
CA GLY A 31 -17.46 -2.85 -14.08
C GLY A 31 -16.90 -3.80 -15.14
N THR A 32 -15.57 -3.91 -15.30
CA THR A 32 -14.98 -4.64 -16.43
C THR A 32 -14.98 -6.15 -16.16
N THR A 33 -16.04 -6.85 -16.58
CA THR A 33 -16.23 -8.30 -16.35
C THR A 33 -15.00 -9.14 -16.69
N LYS A 34 -14.29 -8.80 -17.77
CA LYS A 34 -13.08 -9.54 -18.19
C LYS A 34 -12.01 -9.56 -17.09
N PHE A 35 -11.71 -8.43 -16.46
CA PHE A 35 -10.71 -8.36 -15.40
C PHE A 35 -11.24 -8.86 -14.05
N GLN A 36 -12.57 -8.96 -13.88
CA GLN A 36 -13.14 -9.49 -12.65
C GLN A 36 -13.20 -11.03 -12.64
N GLU A 37 -13.62 -11.63 -13.75
CA GLU A 37 -14.10 -13.02 -13.76
C GLU A 37 -13.22 -13.96 -14.60
N ASP A 38 -12.57 -13.46 -15.66
CA ASP A 38 -11.78 -14.32 -16.56
C ASP A 38 -10.56 -14.89 -15.84
N PRO A 39 -10.40 -16.22 -15.76
CA PRO A 39 -9.32 -16.86 -15.01
C PRO A 39 -7.92 -16.53 -15.54
N HIS A 40 -7.79 -16.06 -16.79
CA HIS A 40 -6.52 -15.68 -17.39
C HIS A 40 -6.16 -14.20 -17.14
N TRP A 41 -7.14 -13.36 -16.84
CA TRP A 41 -6.95 -11.91 -16.73
C TRP A 41 -7.12 -11.39 -15.31
N ARG A 42 -7.93 -12.05 -14.48
CA ARG A 42 -8.34 -11.55 -13.17
C ARG A 42 -7.24 -11.37 -12.13
N ASP A 43 -6.06 -11.93 -12.38
CA ASP A 43 -4.92 -11.79 -11.47
C ASP A 43 -3.78 -10.96 -12.09
N LEU A 44 -4.00 -10.39 -13.29
CA LEU A 44 -3.12 -9.43 -13.94
C LEU A 44 -3.55 -8.00 -13.58
N ILE A 45 -3.29 -7.62 -12.32
CA ILE A 45 -3.75 -6.34 -11.75
C ILE A 45 -3.07 -5.16 -12.47
N LEU A 46 -3.90 -4.21 -12.91
CA LEU A 46 -3.46 -3.00 -13.60
C LEU A 46 -3.33 -1.82 -12.62
N PHE A 47 -2.46 -0.87 -12.98
CA PHE A 47 -2.22 0.36 -12.22
C PHE A 47 -2.69 1.56 -13.03
N TYR A 48 -3.67 2.28 -12.50
CA TYR A 48 -4.36 3.36 -13.19
C TYR A 48 -3.87 4.73 -12.75
N GLU A 49 -4.07 5.72 -13.62
CA GLU A 49 -3.67 7.12 -13.40
C GLU A 49 -4.43 7.76 -12.22
N TYR A 50 -5.73 7.47 -12.10
CA TYR A 50 -6.59 7.92 -11.01
C TYR A 50 -7.75 6.94 -10.76
N PHE A 51 -8.47 7.13 -9.67
CA PHE A 51 -9.54 6.23 -9.22
C PHE A 51 -10.84 7.01 -8.97
N HIS A 52 -11.96 6.35 -9.25
CA HIS A 52 -13.28 6.89 -8.93
C HIS A 52 -13.49 6.93 -7.41
N GLY A 53 -13.83 8.10 -6.86
CA GLY A 53 -13.91 8.32 -5.41
C GLY A 53 -14.93 7.44 -4.68
N ASP A 54 -16.07 7.13 -5.33
CA ASP A 54 -17.13 6.34 -4.67
C ASP A 54 -16.90 4.83 -4.68
N ASN A 55 -16.28 4.29 -5.74
CA ASN A 55 -16.25 2.84 -5.98
C ASN A 55 -14.85 2.28 -6.27
N GLY A 56 -13.81 3.12 -6.29
CA GLY A 56 -12.42 2.68 -6.48
C GLY A 56 -12.08 2.19 -7.88
N ALA A 57 -12.94 2.37 -8.89
CA ALA A 57 -12.64 1.97 -10.26
C ALA A 57 -11.43 2.73 -10.81
N GLY A 58 -10.49 2.00 -11.42
CA GLY A 58 -9.33 2.57 -12.10
C GLY A 58 -9.72 3.27 -13.40
N LEU A 59 -9.17 4.48 -13.63
CA LEU A 59 -9.49 5.34 -14.75
C LEU A 59 -8.21 5.94 -15.37
N GLY A 60 -8.30 6.37 -16.63
CA GLY A 60 -7.16 6.89 -17.37
C GLY A 60 -6.21 5.79 -17.86
N ALA A 61 -4.92 6.12 -17.99
CA ALA A 61 -3.92 5.16 -18.46
C ALA A 61 -3.70 4.00 -17.47
N SER A 62 -3.71 2.75 -17.95
CA SER A 62 -3.69 1.53 -17.13
C SER A 62 -2.29 0.93 -16.85
N HIS A 63 -1.23 1.58 -17.33
CA HIS A 63 0.17 1.17 -17.14
C HIS A 63 0.94 2.20 -16.30
N GLN A 64 0.27 2.82 -15.34
CA GLN A 64 0.81 3.89 -14.54
C GLN A 64 1.39 3.34 -13.24
N THR A 65 2.52 2.63 -13.33
CA THR A 65 3.24 2.05 -12.18
C THR A 65 4.10 3.08 -11.42
N GLY A 66 3.80 4.37 -11.59
CA GLY A 66 4.47 5.48 -10.90
C GLY A 66 3.92 5.65 -9.48
N TRP A 67 3.23 6.76 -9.23
CA TRP A 67 2.70 7.06 -7.88
C TRP A 67 1.70 6.03 -7.36
N THR A 68 0.92 5.36 -8.22
CA THR A 68 -0.03 4.32 -7.79
C THR A 68 0.68 3.11 -7.19
N GLY A 69 1.94 2.86 -7.56
CA GLY A 69 2.79 1.85 -6.93
C GLY A 69 3.05 2.09 -5.43
N LEU A 70 2.89 3.32 -4.94
CA LEU A 70 3.08 3.65 -3.52
C LEU A 70 2.11 2.92 -2.59
N VAL A 71 1.05 2.29 -3.11
CA VAL A 71 0.17 1.43 -2.31
C VAL A 71 0.95 0.30 -1.63
N SER A 72 1.99 -0.27 -2.26
CA SER A 72 2.82 -1.31 -1.63
C SER A 72 3.58 -0.77 -0.42
N VAL A 73 4.15 0.43 -0.56
CA VAL A 73 4.86 1.13 0.53
C VAL A 73 3.92 1.37 1.71
N LEU A 74 2.67 1.75 1.45
CA LEU A 74 1.69 1.91 2.53
C LEU A 74 1.41 0.57 3.23
N ILE A 75 1.24 -0.52 2.48
CA ILE A 75 1.04 -1.86 3.06
C ILE A 75 2.22 -2.23 3.98
N ASP A 76 3.45 -2.01 3.51
CA ASP A 76 4.65 -2.34 4.27
C ASP A 76 4.75 -1.51 5.57
N ILE A 77 4.50 -0.20 5.50
CA ILE A 77 4.50 0.69 6.67
C ILE A 77 3.49 0.21 7.72
N PHE A 78 2.23 -0.02 7.32
CA PHE A 78 1.20 -0.40 8.28
C PHE A 78 1.29 -1.87 8.73
N HIS A 79 2.08 -2.70 8.05
CA HIS A 79 2.44 -4.03 8.54
C HIS A 79 3.51 -3.99 9.63
N GLY A 80 4.52 -3.12 9.48
CA GLY A 80 5.69 -3.06 10.37
C GLY A 80 5.59 -2.11 11.55
N PHE A 81 4.58 -1.24 11.61
CA PHE A 81 4.48 -0.19 12.64
C PHE A 81 3.14 -0.16 13.34
N ASP A 82 3.17 0.13 14.65
CA ASP A 82 2.01 0.48 15.45
C ASP A 82 2.06 1.95 15.90
N ALA A 83 0.98 2.43 16.54
CA ALA A 83 0.86 3.81 16.98
C ALA A 83 1.99 4.25 17.93
N LYS A 84 2.47 3.33 18.77
CA LYS A 84 3.53 3.60 19.74
C LYS A 84 4.87 3.76 19.04
N ASN A 85 5.20 2.82 18.15
CA ASN A 85 6.44 2.84 17.37
C ASN A 85 6.53 4.10 16.51
N VAL A 86 5.43 4.54 15.88
CA VAL A 86 5.43 5.78 15.09
C VAL A 86 5.66 7.02 15.96
N LEU A 87 5.12 7.05 17.18
CA LEU A 87 5.25 8.20 18.08
C LEU A 87 6.65 8.30 18.69
N GLU A 88 7.22 7.16 19.09
CA GLU A 88 8.49 7.10 19.82
C GLU A 88 9.71 7.06 18.89
N THR A 89 9.54 6.62 17.63
CA THR A 89 10.65 6.51 16.68
C THR A 89 10.87 7.82 15.92
N GLN A 90 12.12 8.28 15.86
CA GLN A 90 12.47 9.42 15.01
C GLN A 90 12.25 9.11 13.52
N ARG A 91 11.71 10.08 12.78
CA ARG A 91 11.32 9.95 11.35
C ARG A 91 12.43 9.36 10.46
N GLU A 92 13.70 9.71 10.71
CA GLU A 92 14.86 9.23 9.94
C GLU A 92 15.15 7.73 10.19
N ARG A 93 14.92 7.25 11.41
CA ARG A 93 15.05 5.82 11.74
C ARG A 93 13.93 5.00 11.09
N LEU A 94 12.71 5.53 11.03
CA LEU A 94 11.58 4.90 10.33
C LEU A 94 11.89 4.70 8.84
N GLN A 95 12.43 5.72 8.17
CA GLN A 95 12.83 5.63 6.76
C GLN A 95 13.95 4.61 6.53
N THR A 96 14.90 4.55 7.46
CA THR A 96 16.03 3.62 7.37
C THR A 96 15.56 2.16 7.52
N ARG A 97 14.65 1.88 8.47
CA ARG A 97 14.02 0.56 8.66
C ARG A 97 13.29 0.10 7.41
N LEU A 98 12.42 0.96 6.88
CA LEU A 98 11.65 0.66 5.68
C LEU A 98 12.54 0.34 4.47
N VAL A 99 13.59 1.12 4.21
CA VAL A 99 14.45 0.92 3.03
C VAL A 99 15.42 -0.25 3.18
N ARG A 100 16.02 -0.43 4.37
CA ARG A 100 17.05 -1.48 4.58
C ARG A 100 16.45 -2.88 4.68
N GLU A 101 15.33 -3.05 5.37
CA GLU A 101 14.65 -4.36 5.42
C GLU A 101 14.17 -4.76 4.03
N GLN A 102 13.61 -3.81 3.27
CA GLN A 102 13.01 -4.07 1.97
C GLN A 102 14.03 -4.32 0.83
N VAL A 103 15.18 -3.63 0.84
CA VAL A 103 16.21 -3.77 -0.21
C VAL A 103 17.32 -4.74 0.19
N GLY A 104 17.67 -4.78 1.47
CA GLY A 104 18.82 -5.53 1.99
C GLY A 104 18.48 -6.86 2.66
N GLY A 105 17.21 -7.08 3.07
CA GLY A 105 16.81 -8.28 3.82
C GLY A 105 17.52 -8.43 5.18
N GLN A 106 18.07 -7.34 5.72
CA GLN A 106 18.75 -7.32 7.01
C GLN A 106 17.80 -6.76 8.07
N GLU A 107 17.57 -7.52 9.14
CA GLU A 107 16.94 -7.01 10.36
C GLU A 107 17.84 -5.90 10.94
N ILE A 108 17.24 -4.76 11.27
CA ILE A 108 17.96 -3.67 11.93
C ILE A 108 18.05 -3.97 13.42
N ASP A 109 19.27 -4.05 13.95
CA ASP A 109 19.56 -4.05 15.39
C ASP A 109 19.07 -2.73 16.00
N GLU A 110 18.16 -2.82 16.99
CA GLU A 110 17.52 -1.65 17.59
C GLU A 110 18.51 -0.70 18.30
N ASP A 111 19.69 -1.23 18.63
CA ASP A 111 20.78 -0.51 19.28
C ASP A 111 21.79 0.11 18.28
N GLU A 112 21.65 -0.13 16.96
CA GLU A 112 22.56 0.44 15.96
C GLU A 112 22.32 1.96 15.78
N PRO A 113 23.35 2.81 15.95
CA PRO A 113 23.19 4.24 15.80
C PRO A 113 22.87 4.60 14.34
N ALA A 114 21.90 5.48 14.13
CA ALA A 114 21.58 6.02 12.82
C ALA A 114 22.85 6.63 12.20
N LEU A 115 23.17 6.22 10.97
CA LEU A 115 24.29 6.77 10.22
C LEU A 115 24.01 8.25 9.92
N VAL A 116 24.62 9.11 10.73
CA VAL A 116 24.73 10.54 10.47
C VAL A 116 25.65 10.68 9.25
N LYS A 117 25.11 11.20 8.15
CA LYS A 117 25.92 11.72 7.04
C LYS A 117 26.18 13.19 7.24
#